data_AF-A0A224YI35-F1
#
_entry.id   AF-A0A224YI35-F1
#
_cell.length_a   1.000
_cell.length_b   1.000
_cell.length_c   1.000
_cell.angle_alpha   90.00
_cell.angle_beta   90.00
_cell.angle_gamma   90.00
#
_symmetry.space_group_name_H-M   'P 1'
#
loop_
_entity.id
_entity.type
_entity.pdbx_description
1 polymer ?
#
loop_
_entity_poly.entity_id
_entity_poly.type
_entity_poly.pdbx_seq_one_letter_code
_entity_poly.pdbx_strand_id
1 'polypeptide(L)'
;MKLILGVYVLFLVHHTSVKGGRTRLPHCNDAGVIDTLNCSGSRRVWLFWQKMSFCVKVNEKGCAQTANGFESCEECQENCNTDVCAEELRKPWWDDLFKPIYWSGNRRRTG
;
A
#
# COMPACT_ATOMS: atom_id res chain seq x y z
N MET A 1 14.40 47.71 0.98
CA MET A 1 14.27 46.58 1.94
C MET A 1 12.85 46.02 2.04
N LYS A 2 11.78 46.84 2.07
CA LYS A 2 10.39 46.36 2.18
C LYS A 2 9.88 45.52 0.99
N LEU A 3 10.34 45.81 -0.23
CA LEU A 3 9.96 45.07 -1.45
C LEU A 3 10.46 43.61 -1.47
N ILE A 4 11.69 43.38 -0.99
CA ILE A 4 12.30 42.04 -0.97
C ILE A 4 11.57 41.14 0.03
N LEU A 5 11.18 41.70 1.18
CA LEU A 5 10.38 41.00 2.18
C LEU A 5 9.00 40.61 1.63
N GLY A 6 8.38 41.49 0.84
CA GLY A 6 7.08 41.25 0.21
C GLY A 6 7.12 40.11 -0.82
N VAL A 7 8.14 40.06 -1.68
CA VAL A 7 8.32 38.98 -2.67
C VAL A 7 8.59 37.65 -1.96
N TYR A 8 9.41 37.63 -0.92
CA TYR A 8 9.72 36.42 -0.17
C TYR A 8 8.47 35.82 0.49
N VAL A 9 7.60 36.64 1.09
CA VAL A 9 6.33 36.20 1.67
C VAL A 9 5.39 35.61 0.61
N LEU A 10 5.31 36.22 -0.57
CA LEU A 10 4.49 35.69 -1.67
C LEU A 10 4.99 34.33 -2.17
N PHE A 11 6.30 34.15 -2.29
CA PHE A 11 6.90 32.86 -2.62
C PHE A 11 6.59 31.81 -1.54
N LEU A 12 6.72 32.15 -0.26
CA LEU A 12 6.39 31.22 0.83
C LEU A 12 4.92 30.78 0.78
N VAL A 13 3.98 31.71 0.54
CA VAL A 13 2.54 31.40 0.44
C VAL A 13 2.23 30.53 -0.79
N HIS A 14 2.90 30.76 -1.93
CA HIS A 14 2.74 29.93 -3.12
C HIS A 14 3.34 28.52 -2.99
N HIS A 15 4.40 28.36 -2.18
CA HIS A 15 5.04 27.06 -1.95
C HIS A 15 4.41 26.26 -0.81
N THR A 16 3.68 26.89 0.11
CA THR A 16 2.89 26.18 1.13
C THR A 16 1.58 25.68 0.53
N SER A 17 1.65 24.66 -0.32
CA SER A 17 0.50 23.82 -0.61
C SER A 17 0.16 23.07 0.68
N VAL A 18 -0.79 23.61 1.45
CA VAL A 18 -1.35 22.93 2.62
C VAL A 18 -2.08 21.71 2.08
N LYS A 19 -1.43 20.54 2.09
CA LYS A 19 -2.10 19.26 1.92
C LYS A 19 -3.07 19.16 3.10
N GLY A 20 -4.33 19.56 2.89
CA GLY A 20 -5.40 19.34 3.85
C GLY A 20 -5.33 17.87 4.27
N GLY A 21 -5.24 17.61 5.58
CA GLY A 21 -5.06 16.27 6.09
C GLY A 21 -6.19 15.37 5.59
N ARG A 22 -5.94 14.58 4.56
CA ARG A 22 -6.93 13.66 4.01
C ARG A 22 -7.20 12.59 5.05
N THR A 23 -8.39 12.58 5.60
CA THR A 23 -8.84 11.45 6.42
C THR A 23 -9.06 10.25 5.51
N ARG A 24 -8.48 9.11 5.91
CA ARG A 24 -8.68 7.81 5.28
C ARG A 24 -10.17 7.45 5.16
N LEU A 25 -10.54 6.77 4.08
CA LEU A 25 -11.90 6.24 3.88
C LEU A 25 -12.24 5.10 4.87
N PRO A 26 -13.51 4.95 5.28
CA PRO A 26 -13.90 3.95 6.28
C PRO A 26 -13.52 2.51 5.92
N HIS A 27 -13.62 2.15 4.64
CA HIS A 27 -13.35 0.79 4.16
C HIS A 27 -11.89 0.36 4.35
N CYS A 28 -10.96 1.29 4.49
CA CYS A 28 -9.57 0.97 4.83
C CYS A 28 -9.43 0.40 6.27
N ASN A 29 -10.47 0.48 7.11
CA ASN A 29 -10.46 -0.14 8.44
C ASN A 29 -11.11 -1.54 8.42
N ASP A 30 -11.69 -1.96 7.30
CA ASP A 30 -12.30 -3.28 7.17
C ASP A 30 -11.23 -4.36 7.03
N ALA A 31 -11.54 -5.57 7.49
CA ALA A 31 -10.67 -6.72 7.23
C ALA A 31 -10.60 -6.99 5.73
N GLY A 32 -9.39 -7.02 5.16
CA GLY A 32 -9.19 -7.40 3.76
C GLY A 32 -9.43 -8.90 3.58
N VAL A 33 -10.40 -9.28 2.74
CA VAL A 33 -10.68 -10.68 2.37
C VAL A 33 -10.17 -10.95 0.97
N ILE A 34 -9.42 -12.04 0.80
CA ILE A 34 -8.80 -12.46 -0.46
C ILE A 34 -9.38 -13.80 -0.87
N ASP A 35 -9.82 -13.90 -2.11
CA ASP A 35 -10.29 -15.15 -2.73
C ASP A 35 -9.39 -15.48 -3.93
N THR A 36 -8.93 -16.73 -4.02
CA THR A 36 -8.04 -17.24 -5.07
C THR A 36 -8.78 -17.91 -6.23
N LEU A 37 -10.08 -18.17 -6.12
CA LEU A 37 -10.86 -18.93 -7.08
C LEU A 37 -11.91 -18.07 -7.80
N ASN A 38 -12.62 -17.20 -7.08
CA ASN A 38 -13.74 -16.45 -7.64
C ASN A 38 -13.40 -14.97 -7.84
N CYS A 39 -12.54 -14.69 -8.80
CA CYS A 39 -12.30 -13.32 -9.25
C CYS A 39 -13.29 -12.97 -10.35
N SER A 40 -14.36 -12.26 -10.00
CA SER A 40 -15.43 -11.83 -10.91
C SER A 40 -14.98 -10.77 -11.94
N GLY A 41 -13.70 -10.75 -12.31
CA GLY A 41 -13.09 -9.82 -13.27
C GLY A 41 -12.29 -8.67 -12.65
N SER A 42 -12.35 -8.44 -11.33
CA SER A 42 -11.55 -7.38 -10.68
C SER A 42 -10.19 -7.91 -10.21
N ARG A 43 -9.10 -7.22 -10.59
CA ARG A 43 -7.72 -7.54 -10.19
C ARG A 43 -7.29 -6.66 -9.02
N ARG A 44 -8.06 -6.68 -7.94
CA ARG A 44 -7.75 -5.93 -6.72
C ARG A 44 -6.76 -6.72 -5.87
N VAL A 45 -5.47 -6.44 -6.02
CA VAL A 45 -4.38 -7.18 -5.35
C VAL A 45 -3.71 -6.38 -4.24
N TRP A 46 -4.12 -5.13 -4.03
CA TRP A 46 -3.61 -4.28 -2.97
C TRP A 46 -4.61 -4.21 -1.83
N LEU A 47 -4.14 -4.43 -0.61
CA LEU A 47 -4.93 -4.27 0.62
C LEU A 47 -4.27 -3.22 1.49
N PHE A 48 -5.06 -2.46 2.24
CA PHE A 48 -4.50 -1.58 3.24
C PHE A 48 -4.44 -2.27 4.62
N TRP A 49 -3.26 -2.27 5.25
CA TRP A 49 -3.05 -2.89 6.56
C TRP A 49 -3.04 -1.85 7.68
N GLN A 50 -4.16 -1.70 8.37
CA GLN A 50 -4.36 -0.67 9.41
C GLN A 50 -3.33 -0.68 10.52
N LYS A 51 -2.96 -1.86 11.04
CA LYS A 51 -2.03 -1.97 12.17
C LYS A 51 -0.65 -1.40 11.86
N MET A 52 -0.21 -1.55 10.61
CA MET A 52 1.14 -1.18 10.18
C MET A 52 1.15 0.07 9.30
N SER A 53 -0.04 0.59 8.96
CA SER A 53 -0.23 1.78 8.13
C SER A 53 0.52 1.75 6.80
N PHE A 54 0.38 0.65 6.05
CA PHE A 54 0.85 0.57 4.67
C PHE A 54 -0.08 -0.24 3.77
N CYS A 55 0.03 0.00 2.47
CA CYS A 55 -0.61 -0.80 1.43
C CYS A 55 0.27 -2.02 1.10
N VAL A 56 -0.33 -3.21 1.03
CA VAL A 56 0.40 -4.44 0.76
C VAL A 56 -0.16 -5.10 -0.50
N LYS A 57 0.73 -5.53 -1.38
CA LYS A 57 0.38 -6.37 -2.51
C LYS A 57 0.28 -7.82 -2.05
N VAL A 58 -0.79 -8.49 -2.43
CA VAL A 58 -1.00 -9.90 -2.10
C VAL A 58 -0.75 -10.73 -3.36
N ASN A 59 0.34 -11.51 -3.36
CA ASN A 59 0.60 -12.57 -4.33
C ASN A 59 0.00 -13.88 -3.74
N GLU A 60 -0.60 -14.84 -4.43
CA GLU A 60 -0.61 -15.28 -5.83
C GLU A 60 -2.06 -15.69 -6.20
N LYS A 61 -2.57 -15.29 -7.36
CA LYS A 61 -3.92 -15.61 -7.91
C LYS A 61 -5.15 -15.09 -7.12
N GLY A 62 -4.94 -14.43 -5.99
CA GLY A 62 -5.99 -13.85 -5.17
C GLY A 62 -6.49 -12.50 -5.68
N CYS A 63 -7.78 -12.22 -5.50
CA CYS A 63 -8.38 -10.90 -5.62
C CYS A 63 -9.09 -10.53 -4.31
N ALA A 64 -9.05 -9.24 -3.98
CA ALA A 64 -9.75 -8.69 -2.85
C ALA A 64 -11.26 -8.70 -3.11
N GLN A 65 -12.03 -9.22 -2.17
CA GLN A 65 -13.48 -9.28 -2.21
C GLN A 65 -14.11 -8.08 -1.50
N THR A 66 -13.43 -7.54 -0.49
CA THR A 66 -13.89 -6.38 0.29
C THR A 66 -13.58 -5.05 -0.37
N ALA A 67 -14.17 -3.96 0.14
CA ALA A 67 -13.84 -2.59 -0.28
C ALA A 67 -12.44 -2.14 0.16
N ASN A 68 -11.83 -2.79 1.17
CA ASN A 68 -10.41 -2.64 1.50
C ASN A 68 -9.49 -3.32 0.46
N GLY A 69 -9.78 -3.17 -0.82
CA GLY A 69 -9.11 -3.86 -1.91
C GLY A 69 -9.00 -2.95 -3.10
N PHE A 70 -7.80 -2.79 -3.64
CA PHE A 70 -7.44 -1.80 -4.65
C PHE A 70 -6.67 -2.45 -5.80
N GLU A 71 -6.78 -1.89 -6.99
CA GLU A 71 -6.11 -2.39 -8.20
C GLU A 71 -4.64 -1.97 -8.26
N SER A 72 -4.30 -0.82 -7.67
CA SER A 72 -2.95 -0.29 -7.62
C SER A 72 -2.53 0.18 -6.22
N CYS A 73 -1.23 0.36 -6.05
CA CYS A 73 -0.65 0.96 -4.84
C CYS A 73 -1.15 2.40 -4.66
N GLU A 74 -1.18 3.16 -5.75
CA GLU A 74 -1.54 4.58 -5.77
C GLU A 74 -2.98 4.78 -5.33
N GLU A 75 -3.90 3.95 -5.82
CA GLU A 75 -5.31 3.98 -5.41
C GLU A 75 -5.44 3.72 -3.89
N CYS A 76 -4.69 2.74 -3.38
CA CYS A 76 -4.67 2.44 -1.96
C CYS A 76 -4.07 3.60 -1.13
N GLN A 77 -2.98 4.22 -1.60
CA GLN A 77 -2.35 5.37 -0.95
C GLN A 77 -3.29 6.57 -0.87
N GLU A 78 -3.98 6.88 -1.96
CA GLU A 78 -4.92 7.99 -2.06
C GLU A 78 -6.13 7.78 -1.14
N ASN A 79 -6.73 6.59 -1.17
CA ASN A 79 -7.92 6.26 -0.38
C ASN A 79 -7.63 6.09 1.11
N CYS A 80 -6.49 5.49 1.44
CA CYS A 80 -6.12 5.17 2.80
C CYS A 80 -5.13 6.16 3.41
N ASN A 81 -4.74 7.24 2.74
CA ASN A 81 -3.82 8.25 3.27
C ASN A 81 -2.53 7.64 3.85
N THR A 82 -1.84 6.85 3.04
CA THR A 82 -0.52 6.27 3.34
C THR A 82 0.42 6.57 2.18
N ASP A 83 1.71 6.71 2.47
CA ASP A 83 2.77 6.86 1.48
C ASP A 83 3.57 5.56 1.27
N VAL A 84 3.36 4.55 2.13
CA VAL A 84 4.09 3.28 2.05
C VAL A 84 3.28 2.20 1.32
N CYS A 85 3.94 1.58 0.34
CA CYS A 85 3.50 0.36 -0.31
C CYS A 85 4.57 -0.74 -0.17
N ALA A 86 4.14 -1.95 0.18
CA ALA A 86 4.97 -3.13 0.28
C ALA A 86 4.52 -4.17 -0.76
N GLU A 87 5.39 -4.49 -1.70
CA GLU A 87 5.10 -5.49 -2.75
C GLU A 87 5.19 -6.94 -2.23
N GLU A 88 5.96 -7.15 -1.16
CA GLU A 88 6.03 -8.41 -0.44
C GLU A 88 6.17 -8.11 1.05
N LEU A 89 5.41 -8.82 1.90
CA LEU A 89 5.71 -8.85 3.32
C LEU A 89 6.97 -9.67 3.48
N ARG A 90 8.09 -9.02 3.79
CA ARG A 90 9.37 -9.70 4.05
C ARG A 90 9.12 -10.83 5.04
N LYS A 91 9.26 -12.06 4.55
CA LYS A 91 9.02 -13.26 5.36
C LYS A 91 9.79 -13.16 6.67
N PRO A 92 9.17 -13.50 7.80
CA PRO A 92 9.90 -13.56 9.05
C PRO A 92 11.07 -14.53 8.96
N TRP A 93 12.10 -14.32 9.78
CA TRP A 93 13.26 -15.22 9.82
C TRP A 93 12.90 -16.67 10.16
N TRP A 94 11.74 -16.91 10.80
CA TRP A 94 11.29 -18.27 11.14
C TRP A 94 10.73 -19.04 9.93
N ASP A 95 10.37 -18.37 8.83
CA ASP A 95 9.93 -19.06 7.61
C ASP A 95 11.05 -19.86 6.95
N ASP A 96 12.32 -19.49 7.15
CA ASP A 96 13.46 -20.29 6.68
C ASP A 96 13.77 -21.48 7.61
N LEU A 97 13.35 -21.40 8.86
CA LEU A 97 13.56 -22.46 9.86
C LEU A 97 12.47 -23.53 9.82
N PHE A 98 11.27 -23.20 9.35
CA PHE A 98 10.10 -24.09 9.35
C PHE A 98 9.54 -24.43 7.97
N LYS A 99 10.30 -24.26 6.87
CA LYS A 99 9.82 -24.69 5.53
C LYS A 99 9.42 -26.17 5.56
N PRO A 100 8.14 -26.51 5.30
CA PRO A 100 7.78 -27.90 5.05
C PRO A 100 8.58 -28.41 3.86
N ILE A 101 9.07 -29.65 3.94
CA ILE A 101 9.90 -30.31 2.91
C ILE A 101 9.25 -30.31 1.51
N TYR A 102 7.94 -30.03 1.42
CA TYR A 102 7.15 -30.04 0.18
C TYR A 102 7.31 -28.81 -0.74
N TRP A 103 8.03 -27.75 -0.36
CA TRP A 103 8.20 -26.54 -1.19
C TRP A 103 9.62 -26.40 -1.78
N SER A 104 10.15 -27.47 -2.39
CA SER A 104 11.38 -27.41 -3.18
C SER A 104 11.08 -27.14 -4.66
N GLY A 105 10.72 -25.90 -4.99
CA GLY A 105 10.52 -25.47 -6.38
C GLY A 105 11.06 -24.07 -6.60
N ASN A 106 12.22 -23.97 -7.27
CA ASN A 106 12.90 -22.74 -7.73
C ASN A 106 13.60 -21.86 -6.67
N ARG A 107 14.80 -22.29 -6.25
CA ARG A 107 15.90 -21.36 -5.95
C ARG A 107 16.72 -21.14 -7.23
N ARG A 108 16.41 -20.10 -8.02
CA ARG A 108 17.43 -19.48 -8.87
C ARG A 108 18.13 -18.43 -8.03
N ARG A 109 19.36 -18.73 -7.61
CA ARG A 109 20.32 -17.73 -7.15
C ARG A 109 20.69 -16.87 -8.36
N THR A 110 20.40 -15.58 -8.30
CA THR A 110 21.09 -14.57 -9.09
C THR A 110 22.00 -13.79 -8.15
N GLY A 111 23.30 -13.74 -8.49
CA GLY A 111 24.30 -12.89 -7.84
C GLY A 111 25.06 -13.55 -6.73
#